data_AF-A0A6L7TBI1-F1
#
_entry.id   AF-A0A6L7TBI1-F1
#
_cell.length_a   1.000
_cell.length_b   1.000
_cell.length_c   1.000
_cell.angle_alpha   90.00
_cell.angle_beta   90.00
_cell.angle_gamma   90.00
#
_symmetry.space_group_name_H-M   'P 1'
#
loop_
_entity.id
_entity.type
_entity.pdbx_description
1 polymer ?
#
loop_
_entity_poly.entity_id
_entity_poly.type
_entity_poly.pdbx_seq_one_letter_code
_entity_poly.pdbx_strand_id
1 'polypeptide(L)'
;MNSVNDLHKKAMEFADLGLRRRARGNAEESIEYFEQALHYELAAIDELDKTEALAWAVLHRSAGTLALDCRDFLRAEKIVATALAQEPHPEVAEELRDLLEQIYFQRHLDLKGITLQEDEIQLSLSGQEVGNGFVNVEEVYERISSSSKLIHRTVERKQNRPFRERGSVQKAIRENYQTLVSVPRSGSFSVTLKFSRPQLYFSGMLETAAIIDEFMDLLALINSSHITEIQKRIPDPAYLRNFFGLARKIAPDGERISQVGFTSVRDGEQRSVGLTMPASELPSLPPEMLSSQRVEPQQTTPREPIEIRGILRHADAMREDSNVIQVIDGNKRHTVQVPQGMMNDIVRPMWDSHVIIQGVDTGEYIMLEDIQLDDSA
;
A
#
# COMPACT_ATOMS: atom_id res chain seq x y z
N MET A 1 13.55 42.87 -13.31
CA MET A 1 13.41 42.09 -12.07
C MET A 1 11.97 41.95 -11.54
N ASN A 2 10.98 42.76 -11.96
CA ASN A 2 9.58 42.55 -11.52
C ASN A 2 8.84 41.42 -12.26
N SER A 3 9.22 41.11 -13.51
CA SER A 3 8.46 40.19 -14.37
C SER A 3 8.47 38.73 -13.88
N VAL A 4 9.64 38.18 -13.52
CA VAL A 4 9.77 36.79 -13.01
C VAL A 4 8.95 36.57 -11.73
N ASN A 5 9.04 37.49 -10.76
CA ASN A 5 8.29 37.38 -9.51
C ASN A 5 6.77 37.50 -9.72
N ASP A 6 6.34 38.35 -10.66
CA ASP A 6 4.92 38.49 -10.99
C ASP A 6 4.38 37.25 -11.72
N LEU A 7 5.19 36.62 -12.58
CA LEU A 7 4.87 35.35 -13.23
C LEU A 7 4.77 34.20 -12.21
N HIS A 8 5.76 34.07 -11.32
CA HIS A 8 5.73 33.06 -10.26
C HIS A 8 4.52 33.23 -9.33
N LYS A 9 4.18 34.46 -8.94
CA LYS A 9 2.96 34.72 -8.14
C LYS A 9 1.69 34.27 -8.85
N LYS A 10 1.55 34.57 -10.15
CA LYS A 10 0.40 34.08 -10.94
C LYS A 10 0.35 32.56 -10.98
N ALA A 11 1.51 31.90 -11.13
CA ALA A 11 1.56 30.45 -11.07
C ALA A 11 1.03 29.92 -9.74
N MET A 12 1.44 30.52 -8.61
CA MET A 12 0.96 30.12 -7.28
C MET A 12 -0.55 30.36 -7.09
N GLU A 13 -1.11 31.44 -7.64
CA GLU A 13 -2.55 31.69 -7.63
C GLU A 13 -3.33 30.59 -8.36
N PHE A 14 -2.86 30.19 -9.55
CA PHE A 14 -3.48 29.09 -10.30
C PHE A 14 -3.29 27.74 -9.63
N ALA A 15 -2.11 27.48 -9.04
CA ALA A 15 -1.85 26.25 -8.29
C ALA A 15 -2.81 26.12 -7.09
N ASP A 16 -3.04 27.20 -6.33
CA ASP A 16 -4.00 27.22 -5.22
C ASP A 16 -5.44 26.97 -5.70
N LEU A 17 -5.84 27.56 -6.83
CA LEU A 17 -7.14 27.25 -7.45
C LEU A 17 -7.24 25.76 -7.83
N GLY A 18 -6.20 25.19 -8.43
CA GLY A 18 -6.12 23.78 -8.78
C GLY A 18 -6.28 22.86 -7.56
N LEU A 19 -5.56 23.15 -6.47
CA LEU A 19 -5.66 22.41 -5.21
C LEU A 19 -7.07 22.48 -4.61
N ARG A 20 -7.71 23.66 -4.61
CA ARG A 20 -9.09 23.83 -4.14
C ARG A 20 -10.10 23.04 -4.97
N ARG A 21 -9.90 22.92 -6.29
CA ARG A 21 -10.76 22.09 -7.15
C ARG A 21 -10.55 20.61 -6.89
N ARG A 22 -9.31 20.17 -6.74
CA ARG A 22 -8.98 18.78 -6.38
C ARG A 22 -9.62 18.37 -5.06
N ALA A 23 -9.56 19.24 -4.04
CA ALA A 23 -10.18 19.00 -2.74
C ALA A 23 -11.72 18.88 -2.81
N ARG A 24 -12.35 19.43 -3.86
CA ARG A 24 -13.79 19.32 -4.12
C ARG A 24 -14.17 18.13 -5.01
N GLY A 25 -13.18 17.33 -5.45
CA GLY A 25 -13.40 16.19 -6.36
C GLY A 25 -13.44 16.55 -7.84
N ASN A 26 -13.18 17.81 -8.21
CA ASN A 26 -13.19 18.24 -9.62
C ASN A 26 -11.80 18.03 -10.23
N ALA A 27 -11.49 16.78 -10.61
CA ALA A 27 -10.15 16.41 -11.09
C ALA A 27 -9.79 17.08 -12.43
N GLU A 28 -10.70 17.14 -13.41
CA GLU A 28 -10.43 17.75 -14.72
C GLU A 28 -10.14 19.25 -14.61
N GLU A 29 -11.01 19.99 -13.92
CA GLU A 29 -10.85 21.43 -13.69
C GLU A 29 -9.57 21.74 -12.89
N SER A 30 -9.15 20.83 -12.00
CA SER A 30 -7.90 20.94 -11.28
C SER A 30 -6.68 20.86 -12.21
N ILE A 31 -6.69 19.92 -13.16
CA ILE A 31 -5.62 19.77 -14.17
C ILE A 31 -5.51 21.02 -15.04
N GLU A 32 -6.64 21.61 -15.46
CA GLU A 32 -6.63 22.86 -16.24
C GLU A 32 -5.93 24.02 -15.51
N TYR A 33 -6.19 24.15 -14.20
CA TYR A 33 -5.51 25.16 -13.39
C TYR A 33 -4.03 24.86 -13.18
N PHE A 34 -3.64 23.59 -13.02
CA PHE A 34 -2.23 23.22 -12.94
C PHE A 34 -1.47 23.46 -14.25
N GLU A 35 -2.10 23.23 -15.40
CA GLU A 35 -1.51 23.57 -16.71
C GLU A 35 -1.28 25.09 -16.85
N GLN A 36 -2.23 25.90 -16.38
CA GLN A 36 -2.06 27.36 -16.35
C GLN A 36 -0.93 27.77 -15.41
N ALA A 37 -0.85 27.17 -14.22
CA ALA A 37 0.25 27.42 -13.29
C ALA A 37 1.61 27.04 -13.90
N LEU A 38 1.69 25.87 -14.53
CA LEU A 38 2.89 25.39 -15.19
C LEU A 38 3.33 26.32 -16.32
N HIS A 39 2.39 26.85 -17.10
CA HIS A 39 2.69 27.83 -18.14
C HIS A 39 3.38 29.07 -17.59
N TYR A 40 2.89 29.63 -16.47
CA TYR A 40 3.51 30.80 -15.85
C TYR A 40 4.87 30.49 -15.21
N GLU A 41 5.07 29.31 -14.62
CA GLU A 41 6.38 28.90 -14.10
C GLU A 41 7.41 28.77 -15.21
N LEU A 42 7.06 28.13 -16.32
CA LEU A 42 7.97 27.99 -17.47
C LEU A 42 8.31 29.36 -18.07
N ALA A 43 7.34 30.27 -18.16
CA ALA A 43 7.60 31.65 -18.58
C ALA A 43 8.55 32.39 -17.60
N ALA A 44 8.39 32.17 -16.29
CA ALA A 44 9.28 32.73 -15.28
C ALA A 44 10.71 32.20 -15.42
N ILE A 45 10.86 30.90 -15.69
CA ILE A 45 12.15 30.26 -15.98
C ILE A 45 12.81 30.86 -17.22
N ASP A 46 12.06 31.08 -18.29
CA ASP A 46 12.59 31.63 -19.55
C ASP A 46 13.07 33.09 -19.42
N GLU A 47 12.46 33.87 -18.52
CA GLU A 47 12.83 35.25 -18.23
C GLU A 47 13.95 35.40 -17.18
N LEU A 48 14.27 34.33 -16.45
CA LEU A 48 15.27 34.36 -15.39
C LEU A 48 16.70 34.39 -15.98
N ASP A 49 17.56 35.22 -15.41
CA ASP A 49 18.98 35.19 -15.72
C ASP A 49 19.59 33.88 -15.21
N LYS A 50 20.20 33.09 -16.11
CA LYS A 50 20.80 31.78 -15.80
C LYS A 50 21.94 31.86 -14.79
N THR A 51 22.45 33.05 -14.48
CA THR A 51 23.42 33.26 -13.40
C THR A 51 22.80 33.12 -12.00
N GLU A 52 21.47 33.24 -11.87
CA GLU A 52 20.73 33.04 -10.62
C GLU A 52 20.40 31.54 -10.39
N ALA A 53 21.45 30.71 -10.27
CA ALA A 53 21.34 29.25 -10.25
C ALA A 53 20.35 28.69 -9.19
N LEU A 54 20.27 29.31 -8.00
CA LEU A 54 19.35 28.89 -6.95
C LEU A 54 17.89 29.15 -7.33
N ALA A 55 17.56 30.37 -7.75
CA ALA A 55 16.21 30.73 -8.17
C ALA A 55 15.78 29.87 -9.37
N TRP A 56 16.70 29.62 -10.30
CA TRP A 56 16.47 28.79 -11.46
C TRP A 56 16.10 27.35 -11.08
N ALA A 57 16.86 26.74 -10.16
CA ALA A 57 16.59 25.39 -9.68
C ALA A 57 15.26 25.28 -8.90
N VAL A 58 14.93 26.30 -8.08
CA VAL A 58 13.67 26.35 -7.33
C VAL A 58 12.47 26.45 -8.27
N LEU A 59 12.52 27.30 -9.31
CA LEU A 59 11.45 27.41 -10.30
C LEU A 59 11.30 26.11 -11.10
N HIS A 60 12.40 25.43 -11.45
CA HIS A 60 12.33 24.12 -12.10
C HIS A 60 11.68 23.05 -11.22
N ARG A 61 12.01 23.03 -9.92
CA ARG A 61 11.34 22.13 -8.98
C ARG A 61 9.84 22.40 -8.95
N SER A 62 9.44 23.68 -8.84
CA SER A 62 8.04 24.12 -8.89
C SER A 62 7.34 23.66 -10.18
N ALA A 63 7.95 23.93 -11.34
CA ALA A 63 7.43 23.51 -12.64
C ALA A 63 7.34 21.98 -12.78
N GLY A 64 8.32 21.24 -12.25
CA GLY A 64 8.30 19.78 -12.23
C GLY A 64 7.13 19.22 -11.41
N THR A 65 6.87 19.81 -10.23
CA THR A 65 5.72 19.45 -9.39
C THR A 65 4.39 19.74 -10.10
N LEU A 66 4.26 20.91 -10.74
CA LEU A 66 3.05 21.25 -11.49
C LEU A 66 2.82 20.31 -12.68
N ALA A 67 3.86 19.95 -13.43
CA ALA A 67 3.76 18.97 -14.51
C ALA A 67 3.36 17.58 -14.00
N LEU A 68 3.84 17.18 -12.81
CA LEU A 68 3.42 15.95 -12.14
C LEU A 68 1.92 16.00 -11.78
N ASP A 69 1.44 17.11 -11.23
CA ASP A 69 0.02 17.33 -10.90
C ASP A 69 -0.88 17.37 -12.15
N CYS A 70 -0.35 17.80 -13.30
CA CYS A 70 -1.01 17.70 -14.60
C CYS A 70 -1.07 16.26 -15.15
N ARG A 71 -0.41 15.30 -14.49
CA ARG A 71 -0.18 13.92 -14.97
C ARG A 71 0.65 13.83 -16.27
N ASP A 72 1.40 14.87 -16.62
CA ASP A 72 2.35 14.86 -17.74
C ASP A 72 3.72 14.41 -17.23
N PHE A 73 3.84 13.11 -16.94
CA PHE A 73 5.04 12.53 -16.33
C PHE A 73 6.29 12.69 -17.21
N LEU A 74 6.13 12.69 -18.54
CA LEU A 74 7.25 12.87 -19.47
C LEU A 74 7.77 14.32 -19.42
N ARG A 75 6.88 15.30 -19.36
CA ARG A 75 7.28 16.71 -19.22
C ARG A 75 7.87 16.99 -17.86
N ALA A 76 7.29 16.43 -16.79
CA ALA A 76 7.83 16.51 -15.43
C ALA A 76 9.27 15.96 -15.38
N GLU A 77 9.50 14.77 -15.93
CA GLU A 77 10.83 14.13 -16.01
C GLU A 77 11.84 15.03 -16.74
N LYS A 78 11.47 15.60 -17.89
CA LYS A 78 12.34 16.49 -18.65
C LYS A 78 12.72 17.75 -17.87
N ILE A 79 11.76 18.38 -17.19
CA ILE A 79 12.00 19.59 -16.39
C ILE A 79 12.98 19.29 -15.26
N VAL A 80 12.72 18.23 -14.50
CA VAL A 80 13.55 17.84 -13.34
C VAL A 80 14.94 17.41 -13.77
N ALA A 81 15.06 16.60 -14.82
CA ALA A 81 16.35 16.18 -15.37
C ALA A 81 17.18 17.37 -15.89
N THR A 82 16.53 18.36 -16.50
CA THR A 82 17.19 19.59 -16.95
C THR A 82 17.78 20.35 -15.76
N ALA A 83 17.05 20.41 -14.65
CA ALA A 83 17.50 21.09 -13.44
C ALA A 83 18.69 20.39 -12.78
N LEU A 84 18.60 19.06 -12.62
CA LEU A 84 19.68 18.25 -12.04
C LEU A 84 20.97 18.30 -12.86
N ALA A 85 20.87 18.40 -14.19
CA ALA A 85 22.03 18.49 -15.09
C ALA A 85 22.85 19.78 -14.92
N GLN A 86 22.33 20.80 -14.22
CA GLN A 86 23.07 22.04 -13.93
C GLN A 86 23.76 22.03 -12.56
N GLU A 87 23.83 20.88 -11.88
CA GLU A 87 24.46 20.73 -10.56
C GLU A 87 23.93 21.76 -9.55
N PRO A 88 22.60 21.76 -9.26
CA PRO A 88 22.01 22.73 -8.35
C PRO A 88 22.54 22.55 -6.92
N HIS A 89 22.30 23.54 -6.07
CA HIS A 89 22.67 23.47 -4.66
C HIS A 89 22.17 22.15 -4.03
N PRO A 90 22.97 21.47 -3.17
CA PRO A 90 22.67 20.13 -2.70
C PRO A 90 21.26 19.94 -2.15
N GLU A 91 20.75 20.90 -1.36
CA GLU A 91 19.39 20.85 -0.81
C GLU A 91 18.31 20.79 -1.91
N VAL A 92 18.42 21.62 -2.95
CA VAL A 92 17.48 21.61 -4.08
C VAL A 92 17.67 20.38 -4.95
N ALA A 93 18.92 19.87 -5.06
CA ALA A 93 19.21 18.64 -5.77
C ALA A 93 18.51 17.43 -5.13
N GLU A 94 18.49 17.32 -3.80
CA GLU A 94 17.74 16.25 -3.12
C GLU A 94 16.24 16.38 -3.37
N GLU A 95 15.65 17.57 -3.21
CA GLU A 95 14.22 17.76 -3.49
C GLU A 95 13.84 17.43 -4.95
N LEU A 96 14.74 17.70 -5.91
CA LEU A 96 14.55 17.32 -7.31
C LEU A 96 14.67 15.80 -7.52
N ARG A 97 15.54 15.10 -6.77
CA ARG A 97 15.63 13.64 -6.81
C ARG A 97 14.39 13.00 -6.21
N ASP A 98 13.92 13.48 -5.06
CA ASP A 98 12.66 13.04 -4.45
C ASP A 98 11.49 13.21 -5.44
N LEU A 99 11.46 14.33 -6.16
CA LEU A 99 10.45 14.57 -7.19
C LEU A 99 10.60 13.62 -8.39
N LEU A 100 11.83 13.33 -8.82
CA LEU A 100 12.10 12.36 -9.89
C LEU A 100 11.65 10.95 -9.49
N GLU A 101 11.86 10.56 -8.24
CA GLU A 101 11.36 9.31 -7.67
C GLU A 101 9.83 9.25 -7.70
N GLN A 102 9.13 10.33 -7.33
CA GLN A 102 7.67 10.42 -7.45
C GLN A 102 7.18 10.31 -8.90
N ILE A 103 7.89 10.92 -9.85
CA ILE A 103 7.57 10.81 -11.28
C ILE A 103 7.72 9.37 -11.76
N TYR A 104 8.83 8.71 -11.43
CA TYR A 104 9.05 7.31 -11.78
C TYR A 104 8.04 6.38 -11.11
N PHE A 105 7.71 6.62 -9.85
CA PHE A 105 6.66 5.93 -9.13
C PHE A 105 5.33 5.94 -9.90
N GLN A 106 4.90 7.11 -10.38
CA GLN A 106 3.65 7.22 -11.16
C GLN A 106 3.75 6.51 -12.52
N ARG A 107 4.90 6.57 -13.18
CA ARG A 107 5.15 5.84 -14.43
C ARG A 107 5.12 4.32 -14.25
N HIS A 108 5.45 3.81 -13.07
CA HIS A 108 5.32 2.39 -12.72
C HIS A 108 3.87 1.95 -12.49
N LEU A 109 2.97 2.89 -12.22
CA LEU A 109 1.52 2.65 -12.12
C LEU A 109 0.81 2.75 -13.48
N ASP A 110 1.46 3.33 -14.49
CA ASP A 110 0.92 3.44 -15.85
C ASP A 110 0.74 2.05 -16.51
N LEU A 111 -0.37 1.93 -17.24
CA LEU A 111 -0.77 0.72 -17.95
C LEU A 111 0.07 0.46 -19.20
N LYS A 112 0.87 1.43 -19.67
CA LYS A 112 1.79 1.30 -20.82
C LYS A 112 1.10 0.68 -22.05
N GLY A 113 -0.09 1.21 -22.39
CA GLY A 113 -0.87 0.81 -23.57
C GLY A 113 -1.78 -0.40 -23.37
N ILE A 114 -2.10 -0.75 -22.13
CA ILE A 114 -2.93 -1.92 -21.79
C ILE A 114 -4.31 -1.47 -21.35
N THR A 115 -5.32 -2.15 -21.88
CA THR A 115 -6.71 -1.91 -21.49
C THR A 115 -7.09 -2.94 -20.43
N LEU A 116 -7.30 -2.50 -19.19
CA LEU A 116 -7.89 -3.34 -18.15
C LEU A 116 -9.40 -3.35 -18.28
N GLN A 117 -10.00 -4.50 -17.96
CA GLN A 117 -11.42 -4.59 -17.66
C GLN A 117 -11.69 -4.20 -16.20
N GLU A 118 -12.94 -3.90 -15.85
CA GLU A 118 -13.30 -3.47 -14.48
C GLU A 118 -13.08 -4.55 -13.40
N ASP A 119 -13.00 -5.82 -13.80
CA ASP A 119 -12.68 -6.98 -12.95
C ASP A 119 -11.18 -7.32 -12.92
N GLU A 120 -10.35 -6.47 -13.50
CA GLU A 120 -8.91 -6.65 -13.60
C GLU A 120 -8.18 -5.54 -12.86
N ILE A 121 -7.10 -5.91 -12.17
CA ILE A 121 -6.15 -4.97 -11.60
C ILE A 121 -4.74 -5.32 -12.08
N GLN A 122 -3.93 -4.31 -12.34
CA GLN A 122 -2.49 -4.50 -12.49
C GLN A 122 -1.85 -4.42 -11.10
N LEU A 123 -1.02 -5.39 -10.76
CA LEU A 123 -0.02 -5.31 -9.69
C LEU A 123 1.32 -4.95 -10.34
N SER A 124 1.99 -3.91 -9.84
CA SER A 124 3.34 -3.53 -10.24
C SER A 124 4.27 -3.49 -9.03
N LEU A 125 5.52 -3.91 -9.23
CA LEU A 125 6.58 -3.84 -8.23
C LEU A 125 7.72 -2.97 -8.75
N SER A 126 8.39 -2.27 -7.83
CA SER A 126 9.63 -1.54 -8.06
C SER A 126 10.49 -1.59 -6.79
N GLY A 127 11.80 -1.52 -6.98
CA GLY A 127 12.79 -1.68 -5.91
C GLY A 127 14.11 -2.22 -6.44
N GLN A 128 15.09 -2.38 -5.54
CA GLN A 128 16.43 -2.82 -5.90
C GLN A 128 16.46 -4.22 -6.52
N GLU A 129 15.57 -5.12 -6.08
CA GLU A 129 15.46 -6.48 -6.62
C GLU A 129 14.50 -6.61 -7.81
N VAL A 130 13.94 -5.50 -8.28
CA VAL A 130 13.06 -5.49 -9.46
C VAL A 130 13.83 -5.04 -10.68
N GLY A 131 14.12 -5.97 -11.57
CA GLY A 131 14.75 -5.68 -12.86
C GLY A 131 13.76 -5.54 -14.00
N ASN A 132 14.31 -5.40 -15.21
CA ASN A 132 13.55 -5.34 -16.46
C ASN A 132 12.86 -6.68 -16.79
N GLY A 133 11.73 -6.94 -16.15
CA GLY A 133 10.92 -8.16 -16.35
C GLY A 133 11.32 -9.35 -15.47
N PHE A 134 12.11 -9.13 -14.41
CA PHE A 134 12.44 -10.15 -13.42
C PHE A 134 12.37 -9.58 -12.00
N VAL A 135 12.09 -10.46 -11.05
CA VAL A 135 11.99 -10.18 -9.61
C VAL A 135 12.07 -11.52 -8.89
N ASN A 136 12.44 -11.52 -7.61
CA ASN A 136 12.35 -12.71 -6.78
C ASN A 136 10.90 -13.25 -6.78
N VAL A 137 10.77 -14.57 -6.99
CA VAL A 137 9.46 -15.23 -7.10
C VAL A 137 8.64 -15.11 -5.82
N GLU A 138 9.30 -15.12 -4.66
CA GLU A 138 8.64 -15.03 -3.35
C GLU A 138 8.00 -13.65 -3.16
N GLU A 139 8.70 -12.57 -3.54
CA GLU A 139 8.22 -11.19 -3.49
C GLU A 139 6.91 -10.99 -4.27
N VAL A 140 6.77 -11.69 -5.39
CA VAL A 140 5.55 -11.63 -6.22
C VAL A 140 4.47 -12.54 -5.66
N TYR A 141 4.83 -13.79 -5.38
CA TYR A 141 3.86 -14.80 -4.98
C TYR A 141 3.17 -14.42 -3.67
N GLU A 142 3.91 -13.90 -2.69
CA GLU A 142 3.33 -13.45 -1.43
C GLU A 142 2.32 -12.32 -1.64
N ARG A 143 2.65 -11.32 -2.45
CA ARG A 143 1.76 -10.16 -2.71
C ARG A 143 0.52 -10.55 -3.50
N ILE A 144 0.65 -11.44 -4.49
CA ILE A 144 -0.50 -11.98 -5.22
C ILE A 144 -1.40 -12.79 -4.28
N SER A 145 -0.81 -13.68 -3.48
CA SER A 145 -1.54 -14.53 -2.54
C SER A 145 -2.27 -13.70 -1.47
N SER A 146 -1.60 -12.72 -0.89
CA SER A 146 -2.15 -11.81 0.12
C SER A 146 -3.26 -10.92 -0.47
N SER A 147 -3.07 -10.40 -1.68
CA SER A 147 -4.12 -9.64 -2.40
C SER A 147 -5.35 -10.51 -2.66
N SER A 148 -5.16 -11.75 -3.13
CA SER A 148 -6.25 -12.70 -3.35
C SER A 148 -7.01 -13.00 -2.06
N LYS A 149 -6.32 -13.18 -0.93
CA LYS A 149 -6.94 -13.40 0.38
C LYS A 149 -7.75 -12.19 0.81
N LEU A 150 -7.19 -10.96 0.68
CA LEU A 150 -7.92 -9.73 1.00
C LEU A 150 -9.21 -9.58 0.20
N ILE A 151 -9.19 -9.91 -1.09
CA ILE A 151 -10.39 -9.90 -1.93
C ILE A 151 -11.44 -10.90 -1.39
N HIS A 152 -11.05 -12.13 -1.08
CA HIS A 152 -11.98 -13.14 -0.52
C HIS A 152 -12.55 -12.70 0.83
N ARG A 153 -11.73 -12.13 1.72
CA ARG A 153 -12.15 -11.62 3.02
C ARG A 153 -13.07 -10.41 2.90
N THR A 154 -12.81 -9.55 1.91
CA THR A 154 -13.69 -8.41 1.59
C THR A 154 -15.06 -8.90 1.12
N VAL A 155 -15.11 -9.91 0.26
CA VAL A 155 -16.37 -10.55 -0.16
C VAL A 155 -17.11 -11.15 1.04
N GLU A 156 -16.44 -11.96 1.87
CA GLU A 156 -17.06 -12.57 3.06
C GLU A 156 -17.65 -11.50 4.00
N ARG A 157 -16.89 -10.44 4.29
CA ARG A 157 -17.33 -9.32 5.13
C ARG A 157 -18.53 -8.58 4.53
N LYS A 158 -18.48 -8.21 3.26
CA LYS A 158 -19.56 -7.47 2.58
C LYS A 158 -20.83 -8.32 2.43
N GLN A 159 -20.72 -9.65 2.52
CA GLN A 159 -21.84 -10.58 2.66
C GLN A 159 -22.30 -10.80 4.12
N ASN A 160 -21.81 -10.02 5.07
CA ASN A 160 -22.11 -10.11 6.51
C ASN A 160 -21.84 -11.50 7.10
N ARG A 161 -20.79 -12.18 6.62
CA ARG A 161 -20.40 -13.49 7.17
C ARG A 161 -19.51 -13.30 8.40
N PRO A 162 -19.60 -14.19 9.41
CA PRO A 162 -18.67 -14.18 10.52
C PRO A 162 -17.26 -14.51 10.01
N PHE A 163 -16.24 -13.93 10.66
CA PHE A 163 -14.86 -14.19 10.29
C PHE A 163 -14.53 -15.68 10.40
N ARG A 164 -14.08 -16.26 9.29
CA ARG A 164 -13.74 -17.67 9.22
C ARG A 164 -12.30 -17.91 9.70
N GLU A 165 -12.20 -18.51 10.88
CA GLU A 165 -10.94 -18.90 11.53
C GLU A 165 -10.30 -20.15 10.91
N ARG A 166 -11.10 -21.02 10.29
CA ARG A 166 -10.66 -22.35 9.81
C ARG A 166 -11.34 -22.77 8.51
N GLY A 167 -10.84 -23.85 7.94
CA GLY A 167 -11.35 -24.41 6.68
C GLY A 167 -10.92 -23.62 5.46
N SER A 168 -11.44 -24.01 4.30
CA SER A 168 -11.21 -23.32 3.04
C SER A 168 -12.27 -22.25 2.79
N VAL A 169 -11.97 -21.31 1.89
CA VAL A 169 -12.97 -20.37 1.35
C VAL A 169 -14.12 -21.18 0.73
N GLN A 170 -15.37 -20.78 0.99
CA GLN A 170 -16.52 -21.48 0.44
C GLN A 170 -16.42 -21.57 -1.08
N LYS A 171 -16.76 -22.74 -1.64
CA LYS A 171 -16.69 -23.03 -3.08
C LYS A 171 -17.27 -21.91 -3.95
N ALA A 172 -18.45 -21.39 -3.59
CA ALA A 172 -19.10 -20.30 -4.32
C ALA A 172 -18.26 -19.01 -4.38
N ILE A 173 -17.59 -18.61 -3.29
CA ILE A 173 -16.71 -17.44 -3.29
C ILE A 173 -15.44 -17.74 -4.10
N ARG A 174 -14.87 -18.94 -3.90
CA ARG A 174 -13.65 -19.34 -4.59
C ARG A 174 -13.82 -19.39 -6.12
N GLU A 175 -14.96 -19.86 -6.60
CA GLU A 175 -15.26 -19.96 -8.04
C GLU A 175 -15.65 -18.61 -8.64
N ASN A 176 -16.45 -17.81 -7.93
CA ASN A 176 -16.91 -16.53 -8.45
C ASN A 176 -15.91 -15.38 -8.29
N TYR A 177 -14.89 -15.54 -7.46
CA TYR A 177 -13.84 -14.53 -7.22
C TYR A 177 -12.44 -15.17 -7.29
N GLN A 178 -12.26 -16.15 -8.18
CA GLN A 178 -10.95 -16.75 -8.42
C GLN A 178 -10.00 -15.72 -9.03
N THR A 179 -8.79 -15.63 -8.49
CA THR A 179 -7.70 -14.81 -9.02
C THR A 179 -6.94 -15.58 -10.09
N LEU A 180 -6.84 -15.01 -11.29
CA LEU A 180 -6.00 -15.47 -12.38
C LEU A 180 -4.90 -14.44 -12.62
N VAL A 181 -3.70 -14.90 -12.97
CA VAL A 181 -2.53 -14.03 -13.14
C VAL A 181 -2.05 -14.10 -14.59
N SER A 182 -1.79 -12.95 -15.21
CA SER A 182 -1.18 -12.89 -16.55
C SER A 182 0.32 -13.19 -16.50
N VAL A 183 0.94 -13.32 -17.67
CA VAL A 183 2.41 -13.29 -17.78
C VAL A 183 2.97 -11.92 -17.34
N PRO A 184 4.18 -11.88 -16.75
CA PRO A 184 4.82 -10.62 -16.36
C PRO A 184 5.29 -9.81 -17.57
N ARG A 185 5.30 -8.48 -17.43
CA ARG A 185 5.67 -7.53 -18.50
C ARG A 185 7.06 -6.91 -18.30
N SER A 186 7.65 -6.43 -19.40
CA SER A 186 9.00 -5.85 -19.43
C SER A 186 9.04 -4.38 -18.95
N GLY A 187 10.19 -3.93 -18.43
CA GLY A 187 10.48 -2.56 -17.98
C GLY A 187 10.25 -2.28 -16.49
N SER A 188 9.32 -2.99 -15.87
CA SER A 188 9.09 -3.07 -14.40
C SER A 188 8.20 -4.28 -14.17
N PHE A 189 8.47 -5.11 -13.15
CA PHE A 189 7.68 -6.33 -12.98
C PHE A 189 6.21 -5.97 -12.73
N SER A 190 5.35 -6.31 -13.68
CA SER A 190 3.91 -6.03 -13.62
C SER A 190 3.13 -7.22 -14.13
N VAL A 191 2.08 -7.59 -13.40
CA VAL A 191 1.14 -8.66 -13.74
C VAL A 191 -0.29 -8.14 -13.64
N THR A 192 -1.17 -8.63 -14.51
CA THR A 192 -2.60 -8.40 -14.37
C THR A 192 -3.20 -9.52 -13.54
N LEU A 193 -3.89 -9.16 -12.46
CA LEU A 193 -4.75 -10.02 -11.67
C LEU A 193 -6.19 -9.86 -12.18
N LYS A 194 -6.72 -10.94 -12.73
CA LYS A 194 -8.11 -11.01 -13.16
C LYS A 194 -8.92 -11.75 -12.12
N PHE A 195 -9.97 -11.12 -11.63
CA PHE A 195 -10.91 -11.77 -10.74
C PHE A 195 -12.09 -12.29 -11.55
N SER A 196 -12.45 -13.55 -11.33
CA SER A 196 -13.60 -14.13 -12.01
C SER A 196 -14.85 -13.29 -11.74
N ARG A 197 -15.77 -13.30 -12.71
CA ARG A 197 -17.11 -12.72 -12.55
C ARG A 197 -18.11 -13.85 -12.37
N PRO A 198 -19.08 -13.72 -11.46
CA PRO A 198 -20.19 -14.66 -11.45
C PRO A 198 -20.95 -14.61 -12.78
N GLN A 199 -21.09 -15.75 -13.47
CA GLN A 199 -21.81 -15.85 -14.76
C GLN A 199 -23.31 -15.56 -14.64
N LEU A 200 -23.88 -15.72 -13.45
CA LEU A 200 -25.26 -15.40 -13.12
C LEU A 200 -25.27 -14.57 -11.83
N TYR A 201 -25.71 -13.32 -11.92
CA TYR A 201 -25.98 -12.50 -10.74
C TYR A 201 -27.21 -13.06 -10.03
N PHE A 202 -26.98 -13.91 -9.03
CA PHE A 202 -28.02 -14.29 -8.08
C PHE A 202 -28.09 -13.26 -6.95
N SER A 203 -29.27 -13.14 -6.34
CA SER A 203 -29.49 -12.30 -5.15
C SER A 203 -28.43 -12.55 -4.08
N GLY A 204 -27.65 -11.52 -3.74
CA GLY A 204 -26.59 -11.57 -2.73
C GLY A 204 -25.15 -11.70 -3.26
N MET A 205 -24.94 -11.79 -4.59
CA MET A 205 -23.60 -11.65 -5.17
C MET A 205 -23.20 -10.18 -5.30
N LEU A 206 -21.94 -9.90 -5.01
CA LEU A 206 -21.36 -8.56 -5.10
C LEU A 206 -20.67 -8.40 -6.45
N GLU A 207 -20.76 -7.20 -7.01
CA GLU A 207 -20.02 -6.87 -8.22
C GLU A 207 -18.51 -6.86 -7.95
N THR A 208 -17.75 -7.57 -8.79
CA THR A 208 -16.29 -7.68 -8.66
C THR A 208 -15.61 -6.31 -8.68
N ALA A 209 -16.12 -5.36 -9.48
CA ALA A 209 -15.64 -3.98 -9.50
C ALA A 209 -15.76 -3.31 -8.12
N ALA A 210 -16.93 -3.37 -7.47
CA ALA A 210 -17.11 -2.80 -6.15
C ALA A 210 -16.19 -3.42 -5.07
N ILE A 211 -15.85 -4.71 -5.20
CA ILE A 211 -14.89 -5.39 -4.32
C ILE A 211 -13.46 -4.87 -4.56
N ILE A 212 -13.06 -4.72 -5.82
CA ILE A 212 -11.77 -4.13 -6.19
C ILE A 212 -11.68 -2.69 -5.68
N ASP A 213 -12.74 -1.89 -5.78
CA ASP A 213 -12.75 -0.51 -5.28
C ASP A 213 -12.55 -0.45 -3.77
N GLU A 214 -13.25 -1.31 -3.03
CA GLU A 214 -13.06 -1.41 -1.59
C GLU A 214 -11.62 -1.84 -1.24
N PHE A 215 -11.02 -2.77 -2.00
CA PHE A 215 -9.62 -3.17 -1.83
C PHE A 215 -8.66 -2.00 -2.07
N MET A 216 -8.81 -1.28 -3.19
CA MET A 216 -7.99 -0.12 -3.55
C MET A 216 -8.13 1.02 -2.52
N ASP A 217 -9.35 1.30 -2.08
CA ASP A 217 -9.66 2.30 -1.05
C ASP A 217 -8.96 2.00 0.27
N LEU A 218 -9.08 0.75 0.75
CA LEU A 218 -8.51 0.35 2.03
C LEU A 218 -6.97 0.40 1.99
N LEU A 219 -6.35 0.00 0.87
CA LEU A 219 -4.91 0.15 0.67
C LEU A 219 -4.46 1.62 0.60
N ALA A 220 -5.27 2.50 0.01
CA ALA A 220 -4.97 3.94 0.00
C ALA A 220 -5.05 4.54 1.41
N LEU A 221 -6.06 4.14 2.20
CA LEU A 221 -6.25 4.59 3.57
C LEU A 221 -5.13 4.12 4.50
N ILE A 222 -4.66 2.88 4.36
CA ILE A 222 -3.58 2.36 5.23
C ILE A 222 -2.25 3.05 4.90
N ASN A 223 -1.93 3.27 3.63
CA ASN A 223 -0.70 3.96 3.21
C ASN A 223 -0.66 5.43 3.64
N SER A 224 -1.84 6.04 3.88
CA SER A 224 -1.99 7.42 4.35
C SER A 224 -2.30 7.51 5.85
N SER A 225 -2.18 6.41 6.59
CA SER A 225 -2.39 6.33 8.05
C SER A 225 -3.77 6.78 8.55
N HIS A 226 -4.82 6.67 7.71
CA HIS A 226 -6.21 7.00 8.06
C HIS A 226 -6.93 5.84 8.77
N ILE A 227 -6.37 5.38 9.91
CA ILE A 227 -6.84 4.20 10.65
C ILE A 227 -8.32 4.30 11.05
N THR A 228 -8.77 5.49 11.47
CA THR A 228 -10.15 5.70 11.93
C THR A 228 -11.19 5.49 10.82
N GLU A 229 -10.84 5.76 9.57
CA GLU A 229 -11.72 5.50 8.43
C GLU A 229 -11.78 4.01 8.08
N ILE A 230 -10.63 3.33 8.17
CA ILE A 230 -10.55 1.87 8.00
C ILE A 230 -11.44 1.17 9.03
N GLN A 231 -11.41 1.61 10.29
CA GLN A 231 -12.26 1.07 11.37
C GLN A 231 -13.75 1.25 11.09
N LYS A 232 -14.16 2.42 10.56
CA LYS A 232 -15.55 2.66 10.17
C LYS A 232 -15.99 1.72 9.04
N ARG A 233 -15.09 1.41 8.11
CA ARG A 233 -15.37 0.49 7.00
C ARG A 233 -15.30 -0.99 7.41
N ILE A 234 -14.44 -1.36 8.36
CA ILE A 234 -14.24 -2.72 8.85
C ILE A 234 -14.52 -2.76 10.37
N PRO A 235 -15.80 -2.81 10.77
CA PRO A 235 -16.18 -2.75 12.18
C PRO A 235 -15.90 -4.05 12.94
N ASP A 236 -15.84 -5.19 12.25
CA ASP A 236 -15.53 -6.48 12.86
C ASP A 236 -14.02 -6.56 13.19
N PRO A 237 -13.65 -6.76 14.48
CA PRO A 237 -12.25 -6.75 14.90
C PRO A 237 -11.39 -7.86 14.27
N ALA A 238 -11.99 -9.00 13.92
CA ALA A 238 -11.28 -10.11 13.29
C ALA A 238 -10.91 -9.79 11.85
N TYR A 239 -11.87 -9.25 11.08
CA TYR A 239 -11.60 -8.75 9.73
C TYR A 239 -10.61 -7.60 9.75
N LEU A 240 -10.68 -6.72 10.75
CA LEU A 240 -9.75 -5.60 10.88
C LEU A 240 -8.32 -6.08 11.11
N ARG A 241 -8.09 -6.96 12.09
CA ARG A 241 -6.76 -7.57 12.35
C ARG A 241 -6.22 -8.30 11.13
N ASN A 242 -7.08 -9.08 10.47
CA ASN A 242 -6.73 -9.79 9.25
C ASN A 242 -6.33 -8.83 8.11
N PHE A 243 -7.07 -7.74 7.94
CA PHE A 243 -6.77 -6.72 6.95
C PHE A 243 -5.37 -6.12 7.19
N PHE A 244 -5.07 -5.67 8.41
CA PHE A 244 -3.78 -5.08 8.73
C PHE A 244 -2.62 -6.05 8.48
N GLY A 245 -2.73 -7.29 8.95
CA GLY A 245 -1.63 -8.25 8.73
C GLY A 245 -1.47 -8.69 7.28
N LEU A 246 -2.55 -8.77 6.49
CA LEU A 246 -2.42 -9.01 5.04
C LEU A 246 -1.91 -7.77 4.30
N ALA A 247 -2.27 -6.56 4.73
CA ALA A 247 -1.77 -5.32 4.16
C ALA A 247 -0.26 -5.17 4.40
N ARG A 248 0.25 -5.54 5.58
CA ARG A 248 1.71 -5.62 5.85
C ARG A 248 2.43 -6.56 4.89
N LYS A 249 1.85 -7.73 4.59
CA LYS A 249 2.41 -8.67 3.60
C LYS A 249 2.35 -8.18 2.15
N ILE A 250 1.50 -7.19 1.86
CA ILE A 250 1.43 -6.56 0.54
C ILE A 250 2.40 -5.40 0.44
N ALA A 251 2.66 -4.70 1.55
CA ALA A 251 3.51 -3.52 1.60
C ALA A 251 4.93 -3.77 1.10
N PRO A 252 5.63 -2.72 0.64
CA PRO A 252 7.08 -2.80 0.39
C PRO A 252 7.83 -3.14 1.69
N ASP A 253 9.02 -3.73 1.56
CA ASP A 253 9.94 -3.91 2.68
C ASP A 253 10.86 -2.68 2.87
N GLY A 254 10.95 -1.81 1.85
CA GLY A 254 11.77 -0.60 1.86
C GLY A 254 13.22 -0.83 1.42
N GLU A 255 13.65 -2.08 1.28
CA GLU A 255 15.02 -2.46 0.88
C GLU A 255 15.02 -3.13 -0.50
N ARG A 256 14.46 -4.34 -0.61
CA ARG A 256 14.39 -5.11 -1.87
C ARG A 256 13.28 -4.57 -2.76
N ILE A 257 12.13 -4.27 -2.15
CA ILE A 257 10.94 -3.72 -2.79
C ILE A 257 10.65 -2.37 -2.13
N SER A 258 10.78 -1.29 -2.89
CA SER A 258 10.51 0.07 -2.42
C SER A 258 9.07 0.52 -2.70
N GLN A 259 8.41 -0.09 -3.69
CA GLN A 259 7.03 0.24 -4.02
C GLN A 259 6.23 -0.98 -4.49
N VAL A 260 4.96 -0.98 -4.11
CA VAL A 260 3.95 -1.92 -4.56
C VAL A 260 2.75 -1.16 -5.10
N GLY A 261 2.55 -1.22 -6.40
CA GLY A 261 1.50 -0.51 -7.12
C GLY A 261 0.32 -1.38 -7.47
N PHE A 262 -0.88 -0.83 -7.37
CA PHE A 262 -2.08 -1.38 -7.95
C PHE A 262 -2.73 -0.34 -8.87
N THR A 263 -3.21 -0.80 -10.02
CA THR A 263 -3.93 0.03 -11.00
C THR A 263 -5.18 -0.70 -11.46
N SER A 264 -6.31 0.01 -11.53
CA SER A 264 -7.60 -0.48 -12.00
C SER A 264 -8.25 0.56 -12.92
N VAL A 265 -9.31 0.17 -13.63
CA VAL A 265 -10.09 1.07 -14.48
C VAL A 265 -11.55 1.07 -14.04
N ARG A 266 -12.16 2.27 -13.97
CA ARG A 266 -13.59 2.50 -13.67
C ARG A 266 -14.15 3.51 -14.63
N ASP A 267 -15.22 3.16 -15.34
CA ASP A 267 -15.87 4.06 -16.30
C ASP A 267 -14.90 4.65 -17.34
N GLY A 268 -13.84 3.90 -17.69
CA GLY A 268 -12.78 4.34 -18.60
C GLY A 268 -11.68 5.18 -17.95
N GLU A 269 -11.81 5.56 -16.67
CA GLU A 269 -10.80 6.28 -15.91
C GLU A 269 -9.85 5.34 -15.16
N GLN A 270 -8.56 5.64 -15.25
CA GLN A 270 -7.53 4.91 -14.51
C GLN A 270 -7.48 5.39 -13.06
N ARG A 271 -7.49 4.42 -12.14
CA ARG A 271 -7.29 4.62 -10.71
C ARG A 271 -6.13 3.79 -10.23
N SER A 272 -5.18 4.41 -9.55
CA SER A 272 -4.02 3.73 -8.98
C SER A 272 -3.86 4.02 -7.50
N VAL A 273 -3.28 3.06 -6.78
CA VAL A 273 -2.74 3.24 -5.43
C VAL A 273 -1.35 2.63 -5.44
N GLY A 274 -0.37 3.33 -4.89
CA GLY A 274 0.94 2.74 -4.68
C GLY A 274 1.34 2.85 -3.22
N LEU A 275 1.72 1.73 -2.67
CA LEU A 275 2.24 1.58 -1.33
C LEU A 275 3.73 1.87 -1.36
N THR A 276 4.16 2.84 -0.56
CA THR A 276 5.57 3.23 -0.39
C THR A 276 6.02 3.12 1.06
N MET A 277 5.07 3.10 2.00
CA MET A 277 5.37 2.94 3.42
C MET A 277 5.82 1.49 3.68
N PRO A 278 7.02 1.27 4.23
CA PRO A 278 7.50 -0.07 4.57
C PRO A 278 6.56 -0.79 5.53
N ALA A 279 6.52 -2.12 5.44
CA ALA A 279 5.69 -2.95 6.32
C ALA A 279 5.94 -2.71 7.82
N SER A 280 7.17 -2.37 8.21
CA SER A 280 7.59 -2.02 9.58
C SER A 280 7.07 -0.67 10.07
N GLU A 281 6.83 0.27 9.15
CA GLU A 281 6.36 1.63 9.46
C GLU A 281 4.83 1.75 9.39
N LEU A 282 4.15 0.75 8.80
CA LEU A 282 2.69 0.75 8.74
C LEU A 282 2.08 0.83 10.15
N PRO A 283 1.00 1.62 10.32
CA PRO A 283 0.38 1.83 11.61
C PRO A 283 -0.03 0.52 12.27
N SER A 284 0.35 0.34 13.54
CA SER A 284 -0.13 -0.75 14.37
C SER A 284 -1.58 -0.52 14.80
N LEU A 285 -2.30 -1.62 15.05
CA LEU A 285 -3.62 -1.52 15.65
C LEU A 285 -3.48 -1.06 17.11
N PRO A 286 -4.35 -0.17 17.61
CA PRO A 286 -4.34 0.21 19.01
C PRO A 286 -4.47 -1.03 19.93
N PRO A 287 -3.75 -1.10 21.06
CA PRO A 287 -3.77 -2.26 21.97
C PRO A 287 -5.16 -2.65 22.46
N GLU A 288 -6.05 -1.67 22.61
CA GLU A 288 -7.47 -1.86 22.97
C GLU A 288 -8.20 -2.78 21.98
N MET A 289 -7.77 -2.78 20.71
CA MET A 289 -8.36 -3.56 19.61
C MET A 289 -7.70 -4.93 19.41
N LEU A 290 -6.52 -5.14 20.00
CA LEU A 290 -5.80 -6.41 19.97
C LEU A 290 -6.32 -7.37 21.05
N SER A 291 -6.92 -6.84 22.12
CA SER A 291 -7.58 -7.65 23.14
C SER A 291 -8.89 -8.28 22.61
N SER A 292 -8.81 -9.56 22.21
CA SER A 292 -9.97 -10.35 21.76
C SER A 292 -10.92 -10.78 22.90
N GLN A 293 -10.69 -10.31 24.14
CA GLN A 293 -11.52 -10.62 25.29
C GLN A 293 -11.81 -9.34 26.07
N ARG A 294 -13.08 -9.14 26.44
CA ARG A 294 -13.43 -8.34 27.62
C ARG A 294 -12.72 -8.98 28.80
N VAL A 295 -11.48 -8.56 29.07
CA VAL A 295 -10.87 -8.79 30.37
C VAL A 295 -11.68 -7.90 31.31
N GLU A 296 -12.58 -8.50 32.10
CA GLU A 296 -13.10 -7.81 33.28
C GLU A 296 -11.91 -7.21 34.04
N PRO A 297 -12.03 -6.00 34.60
CA PRO A 297 -10.90 -5.29 35.20
C PRO A 297 -10.42 -6.02 36.46
N GLN A 298 -9.62 -7.06 36.27
CA GLN A 298 -8.87 -7.72 37.31
C GLN A 298 -7.43 -7.81 36.83
N GLN A 299 -6.62 -7.05 37.55
CA GLN A 299 -5.15 -7.03 37.58
C GLN A 299 -4.48 -6.09 36.57
N THR A 300 -4.25 -4.89 37.10
CA THR A 300 -3.29 -3.86 36.71
C THR A 300 -1.84 -4.35 36.89
N THR A 301 -1.42 -5.37 36.14
CA THR A 301 0.01 -5.63 35.95
C THR A 301 0.49 -4.81 34.75
N PRO A 302 1.65 -4.13 34.83
CA PRO A 302 2.22 -3.44 33.68
C PRO A 302 2.37 -4.43 32.53
N ARG A 303 1.70 -4.13 31.42
CA ARG A 303 1.79 -4.87 30.16
C ARG A 303 3.07 -4.40 29.47
N GLU A 304 4.16 -5.12 29.65
CA GLU A 304 5.43 -4.79 29.00
C GLU A 304 5.40 -5.30 27.54
N PRO A 305 5.61 -4.42 26.55
CA PRO A 305 5.79 -4.85 25.17
C PRO A 305 7.08 -5.68 25.08
N ILE A 306 7.00 -6.81 24.39
CA ILE A 306 8.11 -7.75 24.21
C ILE A 306 8.27 -8.10 22.73
N GLU A 307 9.52 -8.14 22.29
CA GLU A 307 9.94 -8.69 21.00
C GLU A 307 10.65 -10.03 21.25
N ILE A 308 10.27 -11.09 20.52
CA ILE A 308 10.92 -12.39 20.57
C ILE A 308 11.28 -12.84 19.16
N ARG A 309 12.48 -13.39 19.03
CA ARG A 309 12.99 -13.98 17.79
C ARG A 309 13.17 -15.47 18.00
N GLY A 310 12.68 -16.28 17.06
CA GLY A 310 12.80 -17.73 17.20
C GLY A 310 12.06 -18.51 16.13
N ILE A 311 12.04 -19.84 16.26
CA ILE A 311 11.37 -20.71 15.30
C ILE A 311 9.90 -20.87 15.70
N LEU A 312 9.00 -20.57 14.77
CA LEU A 312 7.57 -20.78 14.94
C LEU A 312 7.23 -22.27 14.89
N ARG A 313 6.82 -22.83 16.03
CA ARG A 313 6.36 -24.21 16.17
C ARG A 313 4.88 -24.28 16.53
N HIS A 314 4.26 -25.37 16.09
CA HIS A 314 2.86 -25.65 16.36
C HIS A 314 2.63 -26.05 17.82
N ALA A 315 1.55 -25.54 18.43
CA ALA A 315 0.89 -26.21 19.55
C ALA A 315 -0.15 -27.23 19.01
N ASP A 316 0.22 -28.51 18.98
CA ASP A 316 -0.61 -29.72 18.75
C ASP A 316 -1.97 -29.54 18.01
N ALA A 317 -2.03 -29.98 16.76
CA ALA A 317 -3.23 -30.00 15.91
C ALA A 317 -4.42 -30.78 16.51
N MET A 318 -4.17 -31.67 17.48
CA MET A 318 -5.20 -32.44 18.16
C MET A 318 -5.90 -31.67 19.29
N ARG A 319 -5.33 -30.55 19.76
CA ARG A 319 -6.03 -29.61 20.65
C ARG A 319 -6.72 -28.56 19.80
N GLU A 320 -7.88 -28.95 19.29
CA GLU A 320 -8.73 -28.19 18.38
C GLU A 320 -9.18 -26.81 18.91
N ASP A 321 -8.82 -26.36 20.11
CA ASP A 321 -9.30 -25.07 20.66
C ASP A 321 -8.20 -24.04 20.95
N SER A 322 -6.91 -24.39 20.83
CA SER A 322 -5.88 -23.43 21.21
C SER A 322 -5.50 -22.54 20.02
N ASN A 323 -6.01 -21.31 20.00
CA ASN A 323 -5.42 -20.19 19.26
C ASN A 323 -4.03 -19.84 19.82
N VAL A 324 -3.18 -20.84 20.01
CA VAL A 324 -1.91 -20.76 20.72
C VAL A 324 -0.84 -21.33 19.81
N ILE A 325 0.29 -20.65 19.74
CA ILE A 325 1.50 -21.07 19.05
C ILE A 325 2.66 -21.11 20.03
N GLN A 326 3.75 -21.74 19.62
CA GLN A 326 4.98 -21.76 20.39
C GLN A 326 6.10 -21.15 19.56
N VAL A 327 6.85 -20.24 20.15
CA VAL A 327 8.08 -19.70 19.55
C VAL A 327 9.25 -20.21 20.37
N ILE A 328 10.22 -20.84 19.69
CA ILE A 328 11.42 -21.38 20.33
C ILE A 328 12.58 -20.42 20.08
N ASP A 329 13.02 -19.75 21.15
CA ASP A 329 14.19 -18.87 21.17
C ASP A 329 15.33 -19.61 21.89
N GLY A 330 16.25 -20.20 21.10
CA GLY A 330 17.29 -21.08 21.61
C GLY A 330 16.72 -22.26 22.40
N ASN A 331 16.90 -22.26 23.73
CA ASN A 331 16.36 -23.28 24.63
C ASN A 331 15.06 -22.86 25.35
N LYS A 332 14.61 -21.61 25.15
CA LYS A 332 13.41 -21.07 25.80
C LYS A 332 12.20 -21.25 24.90
N ARG A 333 11.11 -21.79 25.48
CA ARG A 333 9.83 -21.93 24.80
C ARG A 333 8.88 -20.84 25.27
N HIS A 334 8.40 -20.03 24.34
CA HIS A 334 7.41 -18.99 24.58
C HIS A 334 6.03 -19.47 24.12
N THR A 335 5.02 -19.34 24.98
CA THR A 335 3.62 -19.62 24.65
C THR A 335 2.97 -18.31 24.20
N VAL A 336 2.38 -18.31 23.01
CA VAL A 336 1.85 -17.10 22.39
C VAL A 336 0.39 -17.32 22.03
N GLN A 337 -0.49 -16.46 22.53
CA GLN A 337 -1.91 -16.44 22.22
C GLN A 337 -2.14 -15.59 20.97
N VAL A 338 -2.71 -16.18 19.94
CA VAL A 338 -3.03 -15.57 18.65
C VAL A 338 -4.45 -15.00 18.71
N PRO A 339 -4.65 -13.70 18.46
CA PRO A 339 -5.98 -13.13 18.31
C PRO A 339 -6.74 -13.71 17.12
N GLN A 340 -8.06 -13.74 17.25
CA GLN A 340 -8.94 -14.09 16.14
C GLN A 340 -8.67 -13.19 14.93
N GLY A 341 -8.59 -13.76 13.72
CA GLY A 341 -8.25 -13.01 12.51
C GLY A 341 -6.84 -13.27 11.97
N MET A 342 -5.92 -13.76 12.80
CA MET A 342 -4.51 -13.90 12.42
C MET A 342 -4.08 -15.33 12.09
N MET A 343 -4.67 -16.33 12.75
CA MET A 343 -4.17 -17.70 12.70
C MET A 343 -4.04 -18.27 11.29
N ASN A 344 -5.09 -18.23 10.47
CA ASN A 344 -5.13 -18.97 9.19
C ASN A 344 -4.35 -18.30 8.05
N ASP A 345 -4.42 -16.96 7.97
CA ASP A 345 -3.91 -16.22 6.81
C ASP A 345 -2.52 -15.60 7.06
N ILE A 346 -2.18 -15.33 8.34
CA ILE A 346 -0.97 -14.61 8.74
C ILE A 346 0.04 -15.57 9.38
N VAL A 347 -0.34 -16.23 10.47
CA VAL A 347 0.54 -17.08 11.30
C VAL A 347 0.84 -18.43 10.65
N ARG A 348 -0.21 -19.13 10.20
CA ARG A 348 -0.13 -20.48 9.60
C ARG A 348 0.87 -20.59 8.45
N PRO A 349 0.93 -19.65 7.49
CA PRO A 349 1.93 -19.70 6.43
C PRO A 349 3.39 -19.67 6.89
N MET A 350 3.67 -19.23 8.13
CA MET A 350 5.04 -19.06 8.66
C MET A 350 5.52 -20.26 9.49
N TRP A 351 4.80 -21.38 9.47
CA TRP A 351 5.18 -22.55 10.27
C TRP A 351 6.56 -23.08 9.93
N ASP A 352 7.27 -23.52 10.96
CA ASP A 352 8.66 -24.00 10.89
C ASP A 352 9.65 -22.97 10.33
N SER A 353 9.28 -21.69 10.30
CA SER A 353 10.14 -20.58 9.86
C SER A 353 10.67 -19.79 11.06
N HIS A 354 11.77 -19.07 10.86
CA HIS A 354 12.23 -18.07 11.82
C HIS A 354 11.31 -16.85 11.75
N VAL A 355 10.88 -16.37 12.92
CA VAL A 355 9.94 -15.26 13.05
C VAL A 355 10.38 -14.30 14.13
N ILE A 356 10.02 -13.03 13.92
CA ILE A 356 10.02 -12.00 14.95
C ILE A 356 8.57 -11.76 15.34
N ILE A 357 8.24 -11.96 16.62
CA ILE A 357 6.92 -11.64 17.16
C ILE A 357 7.01 -10.39 18.03
N GLN A 358 6.02 -9.53 17.90
CA GLN A 358 5.78 -8.42 18.81
C GLN A 358 4.48 -8.70 19.55
N GLY A 359 4.52 -8.51 20.87
CA GLY A 359 3.38 -8.81 21.70
C GLY A 359 3.45 -8.17 23.07
N VAL A 360 2.42 -8.43 23.86
CA VAL A 360 2.34 -8.01 25.25
C VAL A 360 2.47 -9.24 26.16
N ASP A 361 3.46 -9.21 27.06
CA ASP A 361 3.61 -10.27 28.07
C ASP A 361 2.52 -10.13 29.14
N THR A 362 1.73 -11.18 29.35
CA THR A 362 0.71 -11.24 30.40
C THR A 362 1.19 -11.96 31.66
N GLY A 363 2.41 -12.52 31.64
CA GLY A 363 2.98 -13.39 32.67
C GLY A 363 2.68 -14.88 32.46
N GLU A 364 1.54 -15.22 31.85
CA GLU A 364 1.18 -16.62 31.52
C GLU A 364 1.48 -16.97 30.05
N TYR A 365 1.26 -16.01 29.16
CA TYR A 365 1.47 -16.14 27.74
C TYR A 365 1.72 -14.75 27.14
N ILE A 366 2.07 -14.73 25.87
CA ILE A 366 2.29 -13.49 25.12
C ILE A 366 1.09 -13.28 24.22
N MET A 367 0.40 -12.16 24.36
CA MET A 367 -0.65 -11.78 23.43
C MET A 367 -0.01 -11.27 22.15
N LEU A 368 -0.23 -11.95 21.03
CA LEU A 368 0.36 -11.57 19.75
C LEU A 368 -0.25 -10.25 19.24
N GLU A 369 0.60 -9.29 18.92
CA GLU A 369 0.22 -8.04 18.26
C GLU A 369 0.64 -8.06 16.79
N ASP A 370 1.86 -8.52 16.51
CA ASP A 370 2.39 -8.65 15.15
C ASP A 370 3.36 -9.84 15.01
N ILE A 371 3.51 -10.34 13.79
CA ILE A 371 4.44 -11.41 13.43
C ILE A 371 4.97 -11.22 12.01
N GLN A 372 6.28 -11.35 11.85
CA GLN A 372 6.97 -11.30 10.57
C GLN A 372 8.03 -12.41 10.47
N LEU A 373 8.42 -12.75 9.26
CA LEU A 373 9.57 -13.64 9.03
C LEU A 373 10.86 -12.91 9.45
N ASP A 374 11.81 -13.68 9.99
CA ASP A 374 13.15 -13.19 10.31
C ASP A 374 14.11 -13.59 9.17
N ASP A 375 14.30 -12.68 8.21
CA ASP A 375 15.17 -12.88 7.04
C ASP A 375 16.67 -12.80 7.39
N SER A 376 17.00 -12.45 8.65
CA SER A 376 18.40 -12.34 9.13
C SER A 376 19.01 -13.66 9.64
N ALA A 377 18.24 -14.75 9.66
CA ALA A 377 18.60 -16.02 10.30
C ALA A 377 19.27 -17.06 9.40
#